data_AF-A0AAU9HEL2-F1
#
_entry.id   AF-A0AAU9HEL2-F1
#
_cell.length_a   1.000
_cell.length_b   1.000
_cell.length_c   1.000
_cell.angle_alpha   90.00
_cell.angle_beta   90.00
_cell.angle_gamma   90.00
#
_symmetry.space_group_name_H-M   'P 1'
#
loop_
_entity.id
_entity.type
_entity.pdbx_description
1 polymer ?
#
loop_
_entity_poly.entity_id
_entity_poly.type
_entity_poly.pdbx_seq_one_letter_code
_entity_poly.pdbx_strand_id
1 'polypeptide(L)'
;MNKKVIHWPSISLYLIALFTFIGGIIDSTYSSFLIGFGFCFMGFASIRLIPANFLTRKLTSPVAETLVRKRDIATQIIGFLFLITGLALSMLFNV
;
A
#
# COMPACT_ATOMS: atom_id res chain seq x y z
N MET A 1 20.60 2.99 -22.56
CA MET A 1 19.30 3.59 -22.23
C MET A 1 18.70 2.84 -21.05
N ASN A 2 18.70 3.42 -19.84
CA ASN A 2 18.00 2.83 -18.69
C ASN A 2 16.50 2.88 -18.98
N LYS A 3 15.89 1.74 -19.36
CA LYS A 3 14.43 1.66 -19.49
C LYS A 3 13.84 1.91 -18.11
N LYS A 4 13.17 3.06 -17.92
CA LYS A 4 12.41 3.34 -16.69
C LYS A 4 11.31 2.27 -16.60
N VAL A 5 11.41 1.40 -15.60
CA VAL A 5 10.38 0.37 -15.36
C VAL A 5 9.31 0.97 -14.47
N ILE A 6 8.06 0.94 -14.95
CA ILE A 6 6.90 1.42 -14.21
C ILE A 6 6.57 0.38 -13.12
N HIS A 7 6.52 0.79 -11.85
CA HIS A 7 6.16 -0.09 -10.73
C HIS A 7 4.62 -0.14 -10.56
N TRP A 8 3.98 -0.92 -11.42
CA TRP A 8 2.51 -1.06 -11.46
C TRP A 8 1.88 -1.34 -10.09
N PRO A 9 2.39 -2.28 -9.25
CA PRO A 9 1.74 -2.59 -7.97
C PRO A 9 1.67 -1.38 -7.03
N SER A 10 2.71 -0.55 -6.97
CA SER A 10 2.70 0.65 -6.11
C SER A 10 1.82 1.74 -6.68
N ILE A 11 1.80 1.92 -7.99
CA ILE A 11 0.92 2.89 -8.64
C ILE A 11 -0.54 2.56 -8.35
N SER A 12 -0.93 1.29 -8.46
CA SER A 12 -2.28 0.84 -8.11
C SER A 12 -2.62 1.15 -6.65
N LEU A 13 -1.71 0.88 -5.71
CA LEU A 13 -1.92 1.16 -4.28
C LEU A 13 -2.06 2.67 -4.02
N TYR A 14 -1.22 3.51 -4.63
CA TYR A 14 -1.33 4.97 -4.50
C TYR A 14 -2.59 5.52 -5.15
N LEU A 15 -3.05 4.93 -6.26
CA LEU A 15 -4.30 5.31 -6.89
C LEU A 15 -5.50 5.00 -5.99
N ILE A 16 -5.51 3.82 -5.36
CA ILE A 16 -6.53 3.46 -4.37
C ILE A 16 -6.49 4.45 -3.21
N ALA A 17 -5.31 4.77 -2.67
CA ALA A 17 -5.14 5.75 -1.58
C ALA A 17 -5.74 7.12 -1.96
N LEU A 18 -5.47 7.59 -3.17
CA LEU A 18 -6.03 8.84 -3.69
C LEU A 18 -7.55 8.83 -3.70
N PHE A 19 -8.17 7.77 -4.24
CA PHE A 19 -9.63 7.63 -4.23
C PHE A 19 -10.20 7.52 -2.82
N THR A 20 -9.49 6.87 -1.89
CA THR A 20 -9.94 6.80 -0.50
C THR A 20 -9.90 8.16 0.20
N PHE A 21 -8.88 8.97 -0.06
CA PHE A 21 -8.84 10.34 0.45
C PHE A 21 -9.94 11.21 -0.16
N ILE A 22 -10.19 11.11 -1.46
CA ILE A 22 -11.28 11.85 -2.12
C ILE A 22 -12.63 11.45 -1.52
N GLY A 23 -12.90 10.15 -1.39
CA GLY A 23 -14.12 9.65 -0.73
C GLY A 23 -14.23 10.13 0.71
N GLY A 24 -13.13 10.08 1.47
CA GLY A 24 -13.09 10.60 2.85
C GLY A 24 -13.39 12.09 2.97
N ILE A 25 -12.99 12.90 1.99
CA ILE A 25 -13.32 14.34 1.94
C ILE A 25 -14.80 14.53 1.61
N ILE A 26 -15.32 13.81 0.61
CA ILE A 26 -16.72 13.92 0.16
C ILE A 26 -17.69 13.50 1.26
N ASP A 27 -17.43 12.34 1.87
CA ASP A 27 -18.32 11.75 2.88
C ASP A 27 -17.98 12.20 4.32
N SER A 28 -16.92 13.01 4.49
CA SER A 28 -16.41 13.47 5.79
C SER A 28 -16.06 12.34 6.77
N THR A 29 -15.46 11.27 6.24
CA THR A 29 -15.24 10.01 6.98
C THR A 29 -13.79 9.83 7.40
N TYR A 30 -13.53 9.92 8.71
CA TYR A 30 -12.17 9.75 9.26
C TYR A 30 -11.59 8.35 9.00
N SER A 31 -12.44 7.32 8.92
CA SER A 31 -12.08 5.95 8.54
C SER A 31 -11.41 5.89 7.16
N SER A 32 -11.90 6.65 6.18
CA SER A 32 -11.34 6.68 4.83
C SER A 32 -9.93 7.28 4.77
N PHE A 33 -9.62 8.25 5.64
CA PHE A 33 -8.26 8.77 5.76
C PHE A 33 -7.30 7.71 6.33
N LEU A 34 -7.71 6.97 7.35
CA LEU A 34 -6.94 5.84 7.90
C LEU A 34 -6.67 4.77 6.84
N ILE A 35 -7.70 4.41 6.06
CA ILE A 35 -7.56 3.45 4.95
C ILE A 35 -6.60 4.00 3.88
N GLY A 36 -6.74 5.27 3.49
CA GLY A 36 -5.86 5.94 2.54
C GLY A 36 -4.39 5.96 2.97
N PHE A 37 -4.12 6.29 4.25
CA PHE A 37 -2.77 6.20 4.80
C PHE A 37 -2.24 4.76 4.77
N GLY A 38 -3.07 3.77 5.10
CA GLY A 38 -2.72 2.36 5.01
C GLY A 38 -2.23 1.96 3.61
N PHE A 39 -2.96 2.38 2.58
CA PHE A 39 -2.56 2.17 1.18
C PHE A 39 -1.29 2.94 0.78
N CYS A 40 -1.06 4.15 1.30
CA CYS A 40 0.19 4.89 1.07
C CYS A 40 1.42 4.14 1.63
N PHE A 41 1.34 3.63 2.87
CA PHE A 41 2.42 2.87 3.49
C PHE A 41 2.70 1.56 2.76
N MET A 42 1.65 0.83 2.36
CA MET A 42 1.79 -0.38 1.56
C MET A 42 2.34 -0.09 0.16
N GLY A 43 1.91 1.00 -0.48
CA GLY A 43 2.40 1.46 -1.77
C GLY A 43 3.90 1.77 -1.75
N PHE A 44 4.37 2.44 -0.70
CA PHE A 44 5.78 2.75 -0.49
C PHE A 44 6.63 1.50 -0.27
N ALA A 45 6.18 0.61 0.61
CA ALA A 45 6.87 -0.65 0.90
C ALA A 45 6.94 -1.57 -0.33
N SER A 46 5.86 -1.59 -1.12
CA SER A 46 5.72 -2.38 -2.34
C SER A 46 6.79 -2.09 -3.38
N ILE A 47 7.24 -0.83 -3.54
CA ILE A 47 8.31 -0.44 -4.50
C ILE A 47 9.59 -1.25 -4.29
N ARG A 48 9.87 -1.61 -3.03
CA ARG A 48 11.12 -2.25 -2.63
C ARG A 48 10.98 -3.74 -2.38
N LEU A 49 9.78 -4.20 -2.01
CA LEU A 49 9.49 -5.59 -1.68
C LEU A 49 9.06 -6.41 -2.89
N ILE A 50 8.35 -5.79 -3.83
CA ILE A 50 7.74 -6.46 -4.97
C ILE A 50 8.51 -6.07 -6.24
N PRO A 51 8.82 -7.01 -7.14
CA PRO A 51 9.39 -6.65 -8.43
C PRO A 51 8.36 -5.88 -9.27
N ALA A 52 8.79 -4.84 -9.97
CA ALA A 52 7.93 -4.05 -10.87
C ALA A 52 7.20 -4.90 -11.94
N ASN A 53 7.79 -6.03 -12.32
CA ASN A 53 7.25 -7.00 -13.28
C ASN A 53 6.48 -8.15 -12.58
N PHE A 54 5.87 -7.90 -11.42
CA PHE A 54 5.13 -8.92 -10.66
C PHE A 54 4.10 -9.69 -11.51
N LEU A 55 3.39 -8.99 -12.40
CA LEU A 55 2.37 -9.59 -13.26
C LEU A 55 2.93 -10.48 -14.39
N THR A 56 4.21 -10.33 -14.74
CA THR A 56 4.82 -10.99 -15.91
C THR A 56 5.99 -11.92 -15.56
N ARG A 57 6.46 -11.88 -14.30
CA ARG A 57 7.59 -12.70 -13.84
C ARG A 57 7.08 -13.88 -13.01
N LYS A 58 7.55 -15.10 -13.31
CA LYS A 58 7.43 -16.25 -12.39
C LYS A 58 8.00 -15.84 -11.02
N LEU A 59 7.27 -16.13 -9.94
CA LEU A 59 7.66 -15.89 -8.54
C LEU A 59 8.91 -16.70 -8.15
N THR A 60 10.07 -16.35 -8.68
CA THR A 60 11.36 -16.77 -8.12
C THR A 60 11.75 -15.75 -7.08
N SER A 61 11.51 -16.09 -5.82
CA SER A 61 11.88 -15.29 -4.65
C SER A 61 13.36 -14.92 -4.71
N PRO A 62 13.74 -13.63 -4.78
CA PRO A 62 15.10 -13.25 -4.50
C PRO A 62 15.30 -13.39 -2.99
N VAL A 63 16.00 -14.46 -2.61
CA VAL A 63 16.53 -14.67 -1.26
C VAL A 63 17.66 -13.65 -1.06
N ALA A 64 17.32 -12.51 -0.49
CA ALA A 64 18.28 -11.57 0.07
C ALA A 64 17.64 -10.94 1.30
N GLU A 65 18.08 -11.38 2.47
CA GLU A 65 17.76 -10.80 3.78
C GLU A 65 18.69 -9.61 4.02
N THR A 66 18.30 -8.43 3.54
CA THR A 66 18.97 -7.18 3.92
C THR A 66 18.15 -6.47 4.99
N LEU A 67 18.81 -5.76 5.91
CA LEU A 67 18.17 -4.90 6.94
C LEU A 67 17.09 -3.96 6.34
N VAL A 68 17.30 -3.52 5.10
CA VAL A 68 16.36 -2.71 4.32
C VAL A 68 15.02 -3.44 4.13
N ARG A 69 15.05 -4.74 3.82
CA ARG A 69 13.86 -5.58 3.65
C ARG A 69 13.05 -5.72 4.93
N LYS A 70 13.70 -5.82 6.10
CA LYS A 70 13.01 -5.87 7.41
C LYS A 70 12.25 -4.58 7.69
N ARG A 71 12.84 -3.42 7.39
CA ARG A 71 12.17 -2.12 7.54
C ARG A 71 10.99 -1.98 6.58
N ASP A 72 11.15 -2.40 5.34
CA ASP A 72 10.07 -2.31 4.34
C ASP A 72 8.91 -3.26 4.74
N ILE A 73 9.19 -4.46 5.27
CA ILE A 73 8.17 -5.36 5.85
C ILE A 73 7.46 -4.70 7.03
N ALA A 74 8.19 -4.08 7.95
CA ALA A 74 7.59 -3.34 9.07
C ALA A 74 6.66 -2.22 8.58
N THR A 75 7.08 -1.50 7.54
CA THR A 75 6.26 -0.45 6.90
C THR A 75 4.97 -1.02 6.30
N GLN A 76 5.06 -2.19 5.67
CA GLN A 76 3.90 -2.90 5.13
C GLN A 76 2.93 -3.35 6.24
N ILE A 77 3.45 -3.84 7.36
CA ILE A 77 2.65 -4.23 8.54
C ILE A 77 1.93 -3.00 9.12
N ILE A 78 2.63 -1.87 9.27
CA ILE A 78 2.03 -0.62 9.75
C ILE A 78 0.89 -0.16 8.82
N GLY A 79 1.13 -0.19 7.50
CA GLY A 79 0.08 0.13 6.52
C GLY A 79 -1.12 -0.81 6.63
N PHE A 80 -0.88 -2.10 6.83
CA PHE A 80 -1.95 -3.08 7.02
C PHE A 80 -2.75 -2.87 8.32
N LEU A 81 -2.08 -2.48 9.42
CA LEU A 81 -2.76 -2.12 10.66
C LEU A 81 -3.67 -0.90 10.48
N PHE A 82 -3.23 0.11 9.74
CA PHE A 82 -4.07 1.27 9.41
C PHE A 82 -5.29 0.88 8.56
N LEU A 83 -5.12 -0.03 7.58
CA LEU A 83 -6.26 -0.56 6.81
C LEU A 83 -7.27 -1.26 7.70
N ILE A 84 -6.84 -2.19 8.55
CA ILE A 84 -7.74 -2.93 9.46
C ILE A 84 -8.44 -1.96 10.40
N THR A 85 -7.71 -1.01 10.98
CA THR A 85 -8.28 -0.04 11.92
C THR A 85 -9.30 0.86 11.23
N GLY A 86 -8.97 1.37 10.04
CA GLY A 86 -9.89 2.18 9.24
C GLY A 86 -11.15 1.41 8.83
N LEU A 87 -11.02 0.15 8.41
CA LEU A 87 -12.15 -0.74 8.10
C LEU A 87 -13.02 -1.02 9.34
N ALA A 88 -12.40 -1.31 10.48
CA ALA A 88 -13.11 -1.55 11.73
C ALA A 88 -13.90 -0.30 12.17
N LEU A 89 -13.31 0.89 12.06
CA LEU A 89 -14.01 2.15 12.32
C LEU A 89 -15.19 2.35 11.36
N SER A 90 -14.99 2.14 10.06
CA SER A 90 -16.07 2.23 9.06
C SER A 90 -17.25 1.32 9.42
N MET A 91 -16.98 0.06 9.76
CA MET A 91 -18.02 -0.89 10.18
C MET A 91 -18.70 -0.51 11.50
N LEU A 92 -17.94 -0.02 12.47
CA LEU A 92 -18.46 0.32 13.81
C LEU A 92 -19.35 1.57 13.77
N PHE A 93 -18.97 2.57 12.99
CA PHE A 93 -19.74 3.79 12.83
C PHE A 93 -20.82 3.68 11.75
N ASN A 94 -20.88 2.56 11.02
CA ASN A 94 -21.82 2.30 9.92
C ASN A 94 -21.73 3.39 8.83
N VAL A 95 -20.49 3.80 8.57
CA VAL A 95 -20.07 4.86 7.65
C VAL A 95 -19.09 4.29 6.63
#